data_AF-A0A842AFN6-F1
#
_entry.id   AF-A0A842AFN6-F1
#
_cell.length_a   1.000
_cell.length_b   1.000
_cell.length_c   1.000
_cell.angle_alpha   90.00
_cell.angle_beta   90.00
_cell.angle_gamma   90.00
#
_symmetry.space_group_name_H-M   'P 1'
#
loop_
_entity.id
_entity.type
_entity.pdbx_description
1 polymer ?
#
loop_
_entity_poly.entity_id
_entity_poly.type
_entity_poly.pdbx_seq_one_letter_code
_entity_poly.pdbx_strand_id
1 'polypeptide(L)'
;MKITLIDEKGKSKTYKKTHANMEDAMSVMEFQLRQKQRYSSDENTKEMKADELEAFYIQRNYDAYKDAVQLIVNVFGNQFEQEDVLRSVKRKDFSDVMDKVITDVMNGESEEKKDDK
;
A
#
# COMPACT_ATOMS: atom_id res chain seq x y z
N MET A 1 -1.05 5.75 13.49
CA MET A 1 -0.82 6.00 12.05
C MET A 1 -1.52 7.27 11.55
N LYS A 2 -0.96 8.00 10.58
CA LYS A 2 -1.60 9.17 9.94
C LYS A 2 -1.21 9.32 8.47
N ILE A 3 -2.15 9.77 7.64
CA ILE A 3 -1.94 10.14 6.22
C ILE A 3 -2.59 11.50 5.95
N THR A 4 -1.95 12.33 5.13
CA THR A 4 -2.54 13.62 4.70
C THR A 4 -2.77 13.58 3.21
N LEU A 5 -4.02 13.82 2.82
CA LEU A 5 -4.48 13.84 1.44
C LEU A 5 -4.94 15.25 1.08
N ILE A 6 -4.93 15.58 -0.19
CA ILE A 6 -5.37 16.84 -0.78
C ILE A 6 -6.67 16.55 -1.53
N ASP A 7 -7.74 17.26 -1.19
CA ASP A 7 -9.02 17.14 -1.87
C ASP A 7 -9.00 17.81 -3.26
N GLU A 8 -10.09 17.67 -4.01
CA GLU A 8 -10.24 18.25 -5.35
C GLU A 8 -10.08 19.78 -5.41
N LYS A 9 -10.21 20.45 -4.27
CA LYS A 9 -10.09 21.91 -4.13
C LYS A 9 -8.71 22.34 -3.65
N GLY A 10 -7.76 21.41 -3.56
CA GLY A 10 -6.41 21.68 -3.08
C GLY A 10 -6.30 21.81 -1.55
N LYS A 11 -7.35 21.49 -0.79
CA LYS A 11 -7.32 21.56 0.67
C LYS A 11 -6.80 20.24 1.24
N SER A 12 -5.84 20.36 2.16
CA SER A 12 -5.31 19.20 2.86
C SER A 12 -6.25 18.71 3.95
N LYS A 13 -6.48 17.40 4.02
CA LYS A 13 -7.19 16.69 5.09
C LYS A 13 -6.32 15.57 5.63
N THR A 14 -6.17 15.52 6.95
CA THR A 14 -5.40 14.47 7.63
C THR A 14 -6.33 13.41 8.20
N TYR A 15 -6.10 12.17 7.79
CA TYR A 15 -6.75 10.98 8.32
C TYR A 15 -5.84 10.33 9.36
N LYS A 16 -6.41 9.93 10.48
CA LYS A 16 -5.68 9.32 11.60
C LYS A 16 -6.34 8.00 11.95
N LYS A 17 -5.52 6.96 12.09
CA LYS A 17 -5.91 5.68 12.67
C LYS A 17 -5.11 5.44 13.93
N THR A 18 -5.80 5.28 15.04
CA THR A 18 -5.23 5.25 16.39
C THR A 18 -4.46 3.96 16.62
N HIS A 19 -5.06 2.81 16.28
CA HIS A 19 -4.46 1.49 16.41
C HIS A 19 -4.75 0.69 15.14
N ALA A 20 -3.77 -0.11 14.72
CA ALA A 20 -3.99 -1.13 13.70
C ALA A 20 -4.82 -2.27 14.31
N ASN A 21 -5.63 -2.92 13.50
CA ASN A 21 -6.39 -4.11 13.89
C ASN A 21 -5.96 -5.32 13.05
N MET A 22 -6.53 -6.49 13.36
CA MET A 22 -6.23 -7.73 12.66
C MET A 22 -6.59 -7.68 11.16
N GLU A 23 -7.64 -6.93 10.78
CA GLU A 23 -8.01 -6.75 9.35
C GLU A 23 -6.95 -5.93 8.59
N ASP A 24 -6.32 -4.95 9.24
CA ASP A 24 -5.21 -4.19 8.67
C ASP A 24 -3.98 -5.09 8.47
N ALA A 25 -3.65 -5.90 9.47
CA ALA A 25 -2.54 -6.86 9.40
C ALA A 25 -2.77 -7.88 8.28
N MET A 26 -3.99 -8.43 8.17
CA MET A 26 -4.37 -9.30 7.07
C MET A 26 -4.24 -8.61 5.71
N SER A 27 -4.68 -7.34 5.61
CA SER A 27 -4.55 -6.56 4.37
C SER A 27 -3.07 -6.37 3.96
N VAL A 28 -2.19 -6.11 4.93
CA VAL A 28 -0.74 -6.02 4.70
C VAL A 28 -0.15 -7.37 4.27
N MET A 29 -0.53 -8.47 4.93
CA MET A 29 -0.07 -9.81 4.56
C MET A 29 -0.52 -10.20 3.14
N GLU A 30 -1.79 -9.97 2.80
CA GLU A 30 -2.30 -10.23 1.45
C GLU A 30 -1.56 -9.41 0.39
N PHE A 31 -1.30 -8.13 0.68
CA PHE A 31 -0.50 -7.29 -0.20
C PHE A 31 0.90 -7.88 -0.41
N GLN A 32 1.59 -8.28 0.66
CA GLN A 32 2.93 -8.88 0.57
C GLN A 32 2.91 -10.20 -0.22
N LEU A 33 1.89 -11.04 -0.05
CA LEU A 33 1.71 -12.26 -0.83
C LEU A 33 1.51 -11.96 -2.32
N ARG A 34 0.66 -10.98 -2.67
CA ARG A 34 0.46 -10.52 -4.06
C ARG A 34 1.75 -10.00 -4.68
N GLN A 35 2.52 -9.18 -3.95
CA GLN A 35 3.83 -8.70 -4.43
C GLN A 35 4.80 -9.87 -4.63
N LYS A 36 4.91 -10.79 -3.66
CA LYS A 36 5.78 -11.96 -3.78
C LYS A 36 5.46 -12.79 -5.01
N GLN A 37 4.18 -13.08 -5.25
CA GLN A 37 3.74 -13.81 -6.45
C GLN A 37 4.13 -13.07 -7.74
N ARG A 38 3.89 -11.76 -7.78
CA ARG A 38 4.16 -10.88 -8.93
C ARG A 38 5.64 -10.79 -9.32
N TYR A 39 6.55 -10.85 -8.34
CA TYR A 39 7.99 -10.80 -8.59
C TYR A 39 8.64 -12.20 -8.66
N SER A 40 7.96 -13.25 -8.21
CA SER A 40 8.44 -14.63 -8.33
C SER A 40 8.26 -15.25 -9.73
N SER A 41 7.44 -14.65 -10.59
CA SER A 41 7.07 -15.17 -11.91
C SER A 41 7.99 -14.75 -13.06
N ASP A 42 9.19 -14.21 -12.76
CA ASP A 42 10.20 -13.79 -13.74
C ASP A 42 10.75 -14.96 -14.62
N GLU A 43 10.35 -16.21 -14.37
CA GLU A 43 10.59 -17.31 -15.32
C GLU A 43 9.79 -17.12 -16.63
N ASN A 44 8.60 -16.52 -16.57
CA ASN A 44 7.74 -16.29 -17.73
C ASN A 44 8.23 -15.13 -18.62
N THR A 45 9.20 -14.33 -18.16
CA THR A 45 9.72 -13.19 -18.91
C THR A 45 10.95 -13.54 -19.76
N LYS A 46 11.50 -14.74 -19.62
CA LYS A 46 12.73 -15.16 -20.32
C LYS A 46 12.59 -15.29 -21.84
N GLU A 47 11.38 -15.59 -22.31
CA GLU A 47 11.08 -15.80 -23.73
C GLU A 47 10.36 -14.60 -24.38
N MET A 48 10.06 -13.56 -23.62
CA MET A 48 9.41 -12.35 -24.13
C MET A 48 10.37 -11.54 -25.01
N LYS A 49 9.86 -10.97 -26.09
CA LYS A 49 10.62 -9.98 -26.88
C LYS A 49 10.80 -8.70 -26.06
N ALA A 50 11.76 -7.86 -26.46
CA ALA A 50 12.12 -6.67 -25.70
C ALA A 50 10.95 -5.68 -25.49
N ASP A 51 10.10 -5.50 -26.49
CA ASP A 51 8.89 -4.67 -26.46
C ASP A 51 7.78 -5.28 -25.58
N GLU A 52 7.59 -6.59 -25.65
CA GLU A 52 6.68 -7.34 -24.78
C GLU A 52 7.13 -7.30 -23.31
N LEU A 53 8.44 -7.37 -23.09
CA LEU A 53 9.08 -7.29 -21.78
C LEU A 53 8.93 -5.90 -21.16
N GLU A 54 9.12 -4.84 -21.95
CA GLU A 54 8.89 -3.47 -21.51
C GLU A 54 7.43 -3.25 -21.11
N ALA A 55 6.48 -3.65 -21.96
CA ALA A 55 5.06 -3.57 -21.66
C ALA A 55 4.68 -4.38 -20.41
N PHE A 56 5.23 -5.59 -20.26
CA PHE A 56 5.05 -6.43 -19.08
C PHE A 56 5.50 -5.72 -17.80
N TYR A 57 6.70 -5.15 -17.77
CA TYR A 57 7.20 -4.44 -16.59
C TYR A 57 6.43 -3.15 -16.28
N ILE A 58 5.99 -2.42 -17.31
CA ILE A 58 5.11 -1.26 -17.13
C ILE A 58 3.80 -1.68 -16.46
N GLN A 59 3.14 -2.73 -16.98
CA GLN A 59 1.89 -3.24 -16.41
C GLN A 59 2.10 -3.74 -14.98
N ARG A 60 3.17 -4.50 -14.75
CA ARG A 60 3.52 -5.01 -13.41
C ARG A 60 3.66 -3.90 -12.38
N ASN A 61 4.37 -2.83 -12.74
CA ASN A 61 4.57 -1.67 -11.87
C ASN A 61 3.27 -0.90 -11.65
N TYR A 62 2.40 -0.79 -12.65
CA TYR A 62 1.10 -0.14 -12.54
C TYR A 62 0.18 -0.89 -11.57
N ASP A 63 0.09 -2.21 -11.72
CA ASP A 63 -0.73 -3.02 -10.83
C ASP A 63 -0.19 -3.05 -9.40
N ALA A 64 1.14 -3.16 -9.21
CA ALA A 64 1.75 -3.10 -7.89
C ALA A 64 1.43 -1.78 -7.18
N TYR A 65 1.47 -0.68 -7.93
CA TYR A 65 1.08 0.64 -7.44
C TYR A 65 -0.41 0.71 -7.08
N LYS A 66 -1.29 0.15 -7.92
CA LYS A 66 -2.74 0.08 -7.65
C LYS A 66 -3.05 -0.74 -6.39
N ASP A 67 -2.41 -1.90 -6.23
CA ASP A 67 -2.56 -2.76 -5.06
C ASP A 67 -2.13 -2.03 -3.78
N ALA A 68 -1.06 -1.24 -3.85
CA ALA A 68 -0.58 -0.45 -2.73
C ALA A 68 -1.53 0.70 -2.37
N VAL A 69 -2.11 1.38 -3.36
CA VAL A 69 -3.16 2.39 -3.12
C VAL A 69 -4.37 1.76 -2.42
N GLN A 70 -4.81 0.59 -2.89
CA GLN A 70 -5.92 -0.13 -2.26
C GLN A 70 -5.60 -0.52 -0.81
N LEU A 71 -4.37 -0.95 -0.53
CA LEU A 71 -3.94 -1.26 0.83
C LEU A 71 -4.08 -0.03 1.75
N ILE A 72 -3.63 1.15 1.29
CA ILE A 72 -3.76 2.40 2.06
C ILE A 72 -5.24 2.70 2.35
N VAL A 73 -6.12 2.59 1.36
CA VAL A 73 -7.56 2.81 1.54
C VAL A 73 -8.15 1.83 2.56
N ASN A 74 -7.79 0.54 2.47
CA ASN A 74 -8.26 -0.51 3.37
C ASN A 74 -7.81 -0.26 4.81
N VAL A 75 -6.52 0.03 5.02
CA VAL A 75 -5.96 0.27 6.36
C VAL A 75 -6.64 1.48 7.01
N PHE A 76 -6.98 2.51 6.26
CA PHE A 76 -7.73 3.66 6.77
C PHE A 76 -9.26 3.47 6.77
N GLY A 77 -9.75 2.24 6.60
CA GLY A 77 -11.16 1.89 6.75
C GLY A 77 -12.07 2.57 5.72
N ASN A 78 -11.59 2.73 4.48
CA ASN A 78 -12.34 3.36 3.38
C ASN A 78 -12.80 4.80 3.68
N GLN A 79 -12.04 5.55 4.48
CA GLN A 79 -12.34 6.96 4.80
C GLN A 79 -12.08 7.94 3.63
N PHE A 80 -11.45 7.46 2.56
CA PHE A 80 -11.13 8.19 1.34
C PHE A 80 -11.03 7.19 0.18
N GLU A 81 -11.10 7.68 -1.04
CA GLU A 81 -11.07 6.85 -2.25
C GLU A 81 -9.64 6.66 -2.78
N GLN A 82 -9.46 5.69 -3.68
CA GLN A 82 -8.15 5.47 -4.33
C GLN A 82 -7.67 6.73 -5.08
N GLU A 83 -8.60 7.46 -5.70
CA GLU A 83 -8.28 8.69 -6.44
C GLU A 83 -7.71 9.78 -5.54
N ASP A 84 -8.17 9.88 -4.29
CA ASP A 84 -7.64 10.84 -3.32
C ASP A 84 -6.15 10.54 -3.05
N VAL A 85 -5.79 9.27 -2.90
CA VAL A 85 -4.39 8.85 -2.70
C VAL A 85 -3.55 9.16 -3.94
N LEU A 86 -4.06 8.81 -5.12
CA LEU A 86 -3.38 9.00 -6.40
C LEU A 86 -3.09 10.47 -6.71
N ARG A 87 -4.00 11.37 -6.36
CA ARG A 87 -3.84 12.82 -6.57
C ARG A 87 -2.91 13.45 -5.52
N SER A 88 -2.92 12.92 -4.29
CA SER A 88 -2.23 13.54 -3.15
C SER A 88 -0.79 13.10 -2.98
N VAL A 89 -0.53 11.82 -3.21
CA VAL A 89 0.79 11.21 -2.96
C VAL A 89 1.57 11.20 -4.27
N LYS A 90 2.64 11.99 -4.32
CA LYS A 90 3.53 11.98 -5.49
C LYS A 90 4.17 10.60 -5.63
N ARG A 91 4.29 10.11 -6.86
CA ARG A 91 4.88 8.80 -7.16
C ARG A 91 6.25 8.57 -6.49
N LYS A 92 7.08 9.62 -6.39
CA LYS A 92 8.40 9.57 -5.74
C LYS A 92 8.35 9.40 -4.21
N ASP A 93 7.28 9.87 -3.57
CA ASP A 93 7.10 9.85 -2.11
C ASP A 93 6.24 8.64 -1.69
N PHE A 94 5.73 7.87 -2.66
CA PHE A 94 4.75 6.82 -2.43
C PHE A 94 5.35 5.61 -1.71
N SER A 95 6.60 5.24 -1.99
CA SER A 95 7.29 4.16 -1.27
C SER A 95 7.35 4.47 0.22
N ASP A 96 7.78 5.68 0.58
CA ASP A 96 7.89 6.11 1.98
C ASP A 96 6.54 6.07 2.71
N VAL A 97 5.46 6.49 2.03
CA VAL A 97 4.10 6.40 2.58
C VAL A 97 3.70 4.96 2.80
N MET A 98 3.97 4.08 1.83
CA MET A 98 3.61 2.66 1.92
C MET A 98 4.40 1.93 3.01
N ASP A 99 5.71 2.12 3.05
CA ASP A 99 6.60 1.51 4.05
C ASP A 99 6.20 1.92 5.46
N LYS A 100 5.81 3.19 5.62
CA LYS A 100 5.29 3.69 6.89
C LYS A 100 3.96 3.04 7.28
N VAL A 101 3.03 2.87 6.35
CA VAL A 101 1.76 2.17 6.62
C VAL A 101 2.01 0.72 7.01
N ILE A 102 2.85 -0.01 6.28
CA ILE A 102 3.21 -1.39 6.61
C ILE A 102 3.86 -1.46 8.00
N THR A 103 4.82 -0.58 8.26
CA THR A 103 5.52 -0.54 9.55
C THR A 103 4.57 -0.22 10.71
N ASP A 104 3.70 0.78 10.55
CA ASP A 104 2.72 1.17 11.57
C ASP A 104 1.69 0.05 11.84
N VAL A 105 1.29 -0.73 10.81
CA VAL A 105 0.41 -1.90 10.99
C VAL A 105 1.14 -3.02 11.71
N MET A 106 2.31 -3.43 11.21
CA MET A 106 3.07 -4.58 11.73
C MET A 106 3.62 -4.32 13.15
N ASN A 107 3.99 -3.08 13.48
CA ASN A 107 4.41 -2.71 14.83
C ASN A 107 3.23 -2.44 15.77
N GLY A 108 2.06 -2.13 15.23
CA GLY A 108 0.82 -1.90 15.99
C GLY A 108 0.28 -3.13 16.70
N GLU A 109 0.69 -4.34 16.28
CA GLU A 109 0.41 -5.60 16.99
C GLU A 109 1.27 -5.79 18.25
N SER A 110 2.35 -5.02 18.44
CA SER A 110 3.28 -5.22 19.57
C SER A 110 2.81 -4.67 20.93
N GLU A 111 1.65 -3.99 20.96
CA GLU A 111 0.95 -3.66 22.22
C GLU A 111 -0.14 -4.71 22.51
N GLU A 112 0.19 -6.01 22.44
CA GLU A 112 -0.44 -6.96 23.35
C GLU A 112 -0.12 -6.46 24.76
N LYS A 113 -1.15 -5.93 25.41
CA LYS A 113 -1.16 -5.57 26.81
C LYS A 113 -0.46 -6.68 27.60
N LYS A 114 0.73 -6.37 28.12
CA LYS A 114 1.16 -6.96 29.38
C LYS A 114 0.23 -6.41 30.45
N ASP A 115 -0.97 -6.98 30.53
CA ASP A 115 -1.81 -6.85 31.71
C ASP A 115 -1.06 -7.53 32.86
N ASP A 116 -0.87 -6.72 33.89
CA ASP A 116 -0.33 -6.95 35.24
C ASP A 116 -0.24 -8.40 35.73
N LYS A 117 0.95 -8.74 36.26
CA LYS A 117 1.12 -9.37 37.58
C LYS A 117 2.51 -9.17 38.17
#